data_AF-A0A7Y3BYU7-F1
#
_entry.id   AF-A0A7Y3BYU7-F1
#
_cell.length_a   1.000
_cell.length_b   1.000
_cell.length_c   1.000
_cell.angle_alpha   90.00
_cell.angle_beta   90.00
_cell.angle_gamma   90.00
#
_symmetry.space_group_name_H-M   'P 1'
#
loop_
_entity.id
_entity.type
_entity.pdbx_description
1 polymer ?
#
loop_
_entity_poly.entity_id
_entity_poly.type
_entity_poly.pdbx_seq_one_letter_code
_entity_poly.pdbx_strand_id
1 'polypeptide(L)'
;MGSTEKALLAAEHGVVAFDLSHLEHTLYEDLPDAVSDTITRDVGSLEEGFCTEGLILDADATITQHLDIWRSQRIFMYRRSPA
;
A
#
# COMPACT_ATOMS: atom_id res chain seq x y z
N MET A 1 -4.72 -28.92 3.18
CA MET A 1 -3.67 -27.90 3.28
C MET A 1 -3.82 -26.95 2.12
N GLY A 2 -4.23 -25.70 2.41
CA GLY A 2 -4.39 -24.66 1.40
C GLY A 2 -3.04 -24.13 0.91
N SER A 3 -2.99 -23.53 -0.28
CA SER A 3 -1.77 -22.92 -0.84
C SER A 3 -1.16 -21.86 0.10
N THR A 4 -1.99 -21.18 0.89
CA THR A 4 -1.60 -20.17 1.88
C THR A 4 -0.75 -20.73 3.01
N GLU A 5 -1.06 -21.93 3.52
CA GLU A 5 -0.29 -22.57 4.60
C GLU A 5 1.11 -23.00 4.13
N LYS A 6 1.25 -23.36 2.84
CA LYS A 6 2.54 -23.71 2.24
C LYS A 6 3.45 -22.51 2.03
N ALA A 7 2.89 -21.34 1.72
CA ALA A 7 3.66 -20.12 1.55
C ALA A 7 4.16 -19.56 2.90
N LEU A 8 3.35 -19.70 3.95
CA LEU A 8 3.70 -19.31 5.32
C LEU A 8 4.91 -20.11 5.84
N LEU A 9 4.91 -21.44 5.65
CA LEU A 9 6.01 -22.33 6.04
C LEU A 9 7.30 -22.11 5.22
N ALA A 10 7.19 -21.65 3.97
CA ALA A 10 8.37 -21.35 3.15
C ALA A 10 9.06 -20.03 3.56
N ALA A 11 8.29 -19.04 4.05
CA ALA A 11 8.83 -17.78 4.55
C ALA A 11 9.62 -17.92 5.86
N GLU A 12 9.31 -18.93 6.68
CA GLU A 12 10.02 -19.19 7.94
C GLU A 12 11.39 -19.86 7.76
N HIS A 13 11.69 -20.39 6.57
CA HIS A 13 12.90 -21.22 6.33
C HIS A 13 13.68 -20.87 5.06
N GLY A 14 13.35 -19.79 4.34
CA GLY A 14 14.07 -19.37 3.13
C GLY A 14 13.53 -18.09 2.48
N VAL A 15 14.11 -17.70 1.33
CA VAL A 15 13.63 -16.58 0.52
C VAL A 15 12.48 -17.07 -0.35
N VAL A 16 11.30 -16.47 -0.20
CA VAL A 16 10.11 -16.74 -1.02
C VAL A 16 9.80 -15.52 -1.87
N ALA A 17 9.66 -15.73 -3.17
CA ALA A 17 9.13 -14.72 -4.08
C ALA A 17 7.62 -14.91 -4.21
N PHE A 18 6.86 -13.84 -3.98
CA PHE A 18 5.41 -13.82 -4.18
C PHE A 18 5.09 -13.05 -5.46
N ASP A 19 4.16 -13.58 -6.26
CA ASP A 19 3.63 -12.85 -7.40
C ASP A 19 2.60 -11.83 -6.92
N LEU A 20 2.96 -10.54 -7.05
CA LEU A 20 2.12 -9.41 -6.66
C LEU A 20 1.48 -8.71 -7.87
N SER A 21 1.48 -9.33 -9.05
CA SER A 21 0.91 -8.71 -10.27
C SER A 21 -0.58 -8.42 -10.19
N HIS A 22 -1.27 -9.03 -9.21
CA HIS A 22 -2.69 -8.82 -8.94
C HIS A 22 -2.96 -7.58 -8.05
N LEU A 23 -1.93 -6.97 -7.45
CA LEU A 23 -2.10 -5.74 -6.67
C LEU A 23 -2.33 -4.55 -7.59
N GLU A 24 -3.46 -3.88 -7.36
CA GLU A 24 -3.74 -2.60 -8.00
C GLU A 24 -2.78 -1.53 -7.47
N HIS A 25 -2.17 -0.79 -8.39
CA HIS A 25 -1.31 0.32 -8.07
C HIS A 25 -1.65 1.55 -8.89
N THR A 26 -1.44 2.72 -8.30
CA THR A 26 -1.54 4.01 -8.97
C THR A 26 -0.22 4.75 -8.83
N LEU A 27 0.16 5.47 -9.88
CA LEU A 27 1.38 6.27 -9.94
C LEU A 27 1.03 7.74 -10.09
N TYR A 28 1.62 8.57 -9.24
CA TYR A 28 1.50 10.03 -9.31
C TYR A 28 2.90 10.64 -9.47
N GLU A 29 3.04 11.59 -10.39
CA GLU A 29 4.25 12.43 -10.44
C GLU A 29 4.31 13.29 -9.18
N ASP A 30 3.21 13.99 -8.90
CA ASP A 30 2.92 14.67 -7.64
C ASP A 30 1.52 14.29 -7.16
N LEU A 31 1.34 14.14 -5.84
CA LEU A 31 0.04 13.75 -5.28
C LEU A 31 -0.91 14.95 -5.32
N PRO A 32 -2.09 14.85 -5.94
CA PRO A 32 -3.07 15.91 -5.89
C PRO A 32 -3.55 16.13 -4.45
N ASP A 33 -3.72 17.39 -4.03
CA ASP A 33 -4.22 17.74 -2.69
C ASP A 33 -5.51 17.00 -2.34
N ALA A 34 -6.45 16.92 -3.31
CA ALA A 34 -7.71 16.21 -3.12
C ALA A 34 -7.56 14.71 -2.80
N VAL A 35 -6.48 14.06 -3.28
CA VAL A 35 -6.16 12.68 -2.92
C VAL A 35 -5.46 12.65 -1.57
N SER A 36 -4.48 13.54 -1.35
CA SER A 36 -3.75 13.65 -0.08
C SER A 36 -4.68 13.86 1.11
N ASP A 37 -5.69 14.73 0.97
CA ASP A 37 -6.67 15.07 2.02
C ASP A 37 -7.55 13.89 2.44
N THR A 38 -7.68 12.87 1.58
CA THR A 38 -8.44 11.65 1.89
C THR A 38 -7.60 10.58 2.59
N ILE A 39 -6.28 10.75 2.63
CA ILE A 39 -5.35 9.79 3.22
C ILE A 39 -5.03 10.24 4.64
N THR A 40 -5.15 9.33 5.61
CA THR A 40 -4.88 9.63 7.04
C THR A 40 -3.43 10.02 7.36
N ARG A 41 -2.52 9.91 6.39
CA ARG A 41 -1.08 10.16 6.53
C ARG A 41 -0.68 11.31 5.62
N ASP A 42 0.15 12.21 6.15
CA ASP A 42 0.84 13.21 5.34
C ASP A 42 1.85 12.53 4.40
N VAL A 43 1.48 12.44 3.12
CA VAL A 43 2.34 11.88 2.07
C VAL A 43 3.36 12.91 1.59
N GLY A 44 3.06 14.20 1.72
CA GLY A 44 3.94 15.28 1.27
C GLY A 44 5.25 15.34 2.06
N SER A 45 5.21 14.93 3.33
CA SER A 45 6.41 14.82 4.18
C SER A 45 7.20 13.52 4.00
N LEU A 46 6.76 12.60 3.13
CA LEU A 46 7.44 11.31 2.95
C LEU A 46 8.73 11.50 2.14
N GLU A 47 9.86 11.15 2.74
CA GLU A 47 11.17 11.24 2.09
C GLU A 47 11.32 10.21 0.95
N GLU A 48 12.11 10.57 -0.07
CA GLU A 48 12.44 9.66 -1.16
C GLU A 48 13.13 8.38 -0.64
N GLY A 49 12.68 7.23 -1.12
CA GLY A 49 13.14 5.91 -0.71
C GLY A 49 12.34 5.28 0.43
N PHE A 50 11.46 6.04 1.10
CA PHE A 50 10.68 5.56 2.23
C PHE A 50 9.26 5.14 1.84
N CYS A 51 8.70 4.24 2.67
CA CYS A 51 7.34 3.73 2.56
C CYS A 51 6.57 4.05 3.85
N THR A 52 5.28 4.32 3.72
CA THR A 52 4.36 4.49 4.86
C THR A 52 3.01 3.86 4.56
N GLU A 53 2.29 3.50 5.62
CA GLU A 53 0.92 3.03 5.53
C GLU A 53 -0.04 4.22 5.66
N GLY A 54 -1.05 4.23 4.78
CA GLY A 54 -2.14 5.20 4.77
C GLY A 54 -3.50 4.51 4.73
N LEU A 55 -4.53 5.20 5.20
CA LEU A 55 -5.91 4.74 5.13
C LEU A 55 -6.74 5.77 4.36
N ILE A 56 -7.69 5.32 3.55
CA ILE A 56 -8.74 6.17 3.02
C ILE A 56 -9.99 5.99 3.88
N LEU A 57 -10.51 7.10 4.38
CA LEU A 57 -11.74 7.11 5.16
C LEU A 57 -12.90 7.67 4.34
N ASP A 58 -14.11 7.18 4.58
CA ASP A 58 -15.32 7.85 4.09
C ASP A 58 -15.75 9.01 5.00
N ALA A 59 -16.90 9.63 4.69
CA ALA A 59 -17.44 10.76 5.43
C ALA A 59 -17.79 10.44 6.89
N ASP A 60 -17.99 9.16 7.22
CA ASP A 60 -18.31 8.67 8.57
C ASP A 60 -17.06 8.19 9.31
N ALA A 61 -15.86 8.51 8.80
CA ALA A 61 -14.57 8.06 9.29
C ALA A 61 -14.38 6.53 9.27
N THR A 62 -15.15 5.81 8.44
CA THR A 62 -14.98 4.37 8.24
C THR A 62 -13.86 4.12 7.24
N ILE A 63 -12.98 3.15 7.54
CA ILE A 63 -11.90 2.76 6.65
C ILE A 63 -12.48 2.08 5.41
N THR A 64 -12.26 2.68 4.24
CA THR A 64 -12.66 2.12 2.96
C THR A 64 -11.51 1.42 2.24
N GLN A 65 -10.28 1.88 2.43
CA GLN A 65 -9.09 1.30 1.78
C GLN A 65 -7.86 1.38 2.68
N HIS A 66 -7.01 0.35 2.58
CA HIS A 66 -5.65 0.32 3.13
C HIS A 66 -4.65 0.53 2.00
N LEU A 67 -3.66 1.39 2.23
CA LEU A 67 -2.67 1.80 1.24
C LEU A 67 -1.26 1.58 1.76
N ASP A 68 -0.40 1.03 0.89
CA ASP A 68 1.05 1.19 0.98
C ASP A 68 1.49 2.31 0.05
N ILE A 69 2.17 3.31 0.60
CA ILE A 69 2.56 4.53 -0.12
C ILE A 69 4.08 4.61 -0.11
N TRP A 70 4.69 4.53 -1.29
CA TRP A 70 6.13 4.59 -1.47
C TRP A 70 6.52 5.84 -2.27
N ARG A 71 7.42 6.65 -1.71
CA ARG A 71 7.98 7.83 -2.39
C ARG A 71 9.29 7.45 -3.07
N SER A 72 9.34 7.67 -4.37
CA SER A 72 10.55 7.80 -5.17
C SER A 72 10.57 9.22 -5.77
N GLN A 73 11.12 9.39 -6.97
CA GLN A 73 10.87 10.57 -7.81
C GLN A 73 9.37 10.79 -8.09
N ARG A 74 8.56 9.76 -7.84
CA ARG A 74 7.11 9.67 -8.02
C ARG A 74 6.49 8.97 -6.81
N ILE A 75 5.19 9.05 -6.64
CA ILE A 75 4.48 8.38 -5.56
C ILE A 75 3.77 7.15 -6.11
N PHE A 76 4.12 5.99 -5.56
CA PHE A 76 3.45 4.73 -5.81
C PHE A 76 2.48 4.46 -4.67
N MET A 77 1.24 4.16 -5.02
CA MET A 77 0.22 3.76 -4.05
C MET A 77 -0.30 2.37 -4.42
N TYR A 78 -0.13 1.41 -3.53
CA TYR A 78 -0.68 0.07 -3.67
C TYR A 78 -1.92 -0.07 -2.79
N ARG A 79 -3.02 -0.52 -3.39
CA ARG A 79 -4.20 -0.90 -2.62
C ARG A 79 -4.03 -2.31 -2.12
N ARG A 80 -4.11 -2.49 -0.80
CA ARG A 80 -4.27 -3.83 -0.24
C ARG A 80 -5.71 -4.26 -0.45
N SER A 81 -5.91 -5.46 -0.99
CA SER A 81 -7.25 -6.07 -1.02
C SER A 81 -7.82 -6.10 0.41
N PRO A 82 -9.14 -5.87 0.59
CA PRO A 82 -9.76 -6.07 1.89
C PRO A 82 -9.49 -7.52 2.33
N ALA A 83 -9.04 -7.66 3.58
CA ALA A 83 -8.78 -8.95 4.22
C ALA A 83 -10.07 -9.75 4.44
#